data_AF-A0A2I1GXD3-F1
#
_entry.id   AF-A0A2I1GXD3-F1
#
_cell.length_a   1.000
_cell.length_b   1.000
_cell.length_c   1.000
_cell.angle_alpha   90.00
_cell.angle_beta   90.00
_cell.angle_gamma   90.00
#
_symmetry.space_group_name_H-M   'P 1'
#
loop_
_entity.id
_entity.type
_entity.pdbx_description
1 polymer ?
#
loop_
_entity_poly.entity_id
_entity_poly.type
_entity_poly.pdbx_seq_one_letter_code
_entity_poly.pdbx_strand_id
1 'polypeptide(L)'
;MVFPPPLKEFIKFDKVVLYDFLVDRKPRYEIYFKKMKEQMIDGEIFMLLNKQNLKDFPFRFPDGFILLIEDLIKKFKSQEGGKESYKTYVAKATAQYKIIK
;
A
#
# COMPACT_ATOMS: atom_id res chain seq x y z
N MET A 1 10.57 11.41 -5.26
CA MET A 1 9.78 10.21 -4.88
C MET A 1 9.02 10.56 -3.60
N VAL A 2 7.69 10.71 -3.66
CA VAL A 2 6.89 10.93 -2.44
C VAL A 2 6.67 9.57 -1.78
N PHE A 3 7.39 9.33 -0.68
CA PHE A 3 7.23 8.10 0.10
C PHE A 3 5.75 7.92 0.49
N PRO A 4 5.20 6.70 0.48
CA PRO A 4 3.92 6.44 1.14
C PRO A 4 4.01 6.84 2.62
N PRO A 5 2.95 7.43 3.20
CA PRO A 5 2.95 7.82 4.60
C PRO A 5 3.22 6.59 5.49
N PRO A 6 3.74 6.79 6.71
CA PRO A 6 3.86 5.71 7.68
C PRO A 6 2.52 4.98 7.85
N LEU A 7 2.53 3.65 8.05
CA LEU A 7 1.28 2.88 8.17
C LEU A 7 0.36 3.42 9.27
N LYS A 8 0.94 3.83 10.41
CA LYS A 8 0.21 4.44 11.54
C LYS A 8 -0.54 5.72 11.18
N GLU A 9 -0.10 6.44 10.15
CA GLU A 9 -0.80 7.62 9.63
C GLU A 9 -1.81 7.21 8.57
N PHE A 10 -1.43 6.28 7.68
CA PHE A 10 -2.29 5.78 6.62
C PHE A 10 -3.59 5.17 7.15
N ILE A 11 -3.54 4.35 8.20
CA ILE A 11 -4.74 3.73 8.79
C ILE A 11 -5.74 4.74 9.36
N LYS A 12 -5.29 5.98 9.64
CA LYS A 12 -6.15 7.06 10.16
C LYS A 12 -6.85 7.84 9.06
N PHE A 13 -6.56 7.55 7.78
CA PHE A 13 -7.20 8.25 6.68
C PHE A 13 -8.68 7.92 6.66
N ASP A 14 -9.53 8.94 6.65
CA ASP A 14 -10.93 8.75 6.29
C ASP A 14 -11.08 8.46 4.79
N LYS A 15 -12.29 8.08 4.38
CA LYS A 15 -12.61 7.76 2.98
C LYS A 15 -12.32 8.88 1.97
N VAL A 16 -12.36 10.15 2.38
CA VAL A 16 -12.09 11.31 1.51
C VAL A 16 -10.58 11.46 1.34
N VAL A 17 -9.84 11.49 2.45
CA VAL A 17 -8.38 11.61 2.44
C VAL A 17 -7.74 10.42 1.72
N LEU A 18 -8.24 9.20 1.96
CA LEU A 18 -7.78 8.00 1.26
C LEU A 18 -8.01 8.10 -0.26
N TYR A 19 -9.19 8.56 -0.67
CA TYR A 19 -9.50 8.74 -2.10
C TYR A 19 -8.55 9.73 -2.76
N ASP A 20 -8.41 10.93 -2.18
CA ASP A 20 -7.55 11.98 -2.75
C ASP A 20 -6.10 11.49 -2.84
N PHE A 21 -5.61 10.81 -1.81
CA PHE A 21 -4.28 10.21 -1.79
C PHE A 21 -4.06 9.17 -2.91
N LEU A 22 -5.04 8.30 -3.15
CA LEU A 22 -4.94 7.26 -4.17
C LEU A 22 -5.03 7.84 -5.59
N VAL A 23 -5.92 8.81 -5.81
CA VAL A 23 -6.10 9.47 -7.11
C VAL A 23 -4.88 10.28 -7.50
N ASP A 24 -4.29 11.05 -6.58
CA ASP A 24 -3.06 11.83 -6.83
C ASP A 24 -1.92 10.94 -7.36
N ARG A 25 -1.79 9.72 -6.80
CA ARG A 25 -0.73 8.79 -7.18
C ARG A 25 -1.05 7.94 -8.41
N LYS A 26 -2.33 7.67 -8.64
CA LYS A 26 -2.82 6.67 -9.61
C LYS A 26 -4.10 7.15 -10.31
N PRO A 27 -4.08 8.32 -10.98
CA PRO A 27 -5.30 8.96 -11.49
C PRO A 27 -6.05 8.10 -12.52
N ARG A 28 -5.34 7.23 -13.25
CA ARG A 28 -5.94 6.29 -14.22
C ARG A 28 -6.94 5.31 -13.59
N TYR A 29 -6.92 5.14 -12.27
CA TYR A 29 -7.82 4.23 -11.54
C TYR A 29 -8.86 4.98 -10.70
N GLU A 30 -9.05 6.29 -10.92
CA GLU A 30 -9.99 7.14 -10.19
C GLU A 30 -11.39 6.54 -10.06
N ILE A 31 -11.93 5.98 -11.15
CA ILE A 31 -13.27 5.37 -11.17
C ILE A 31 -13.38 4.23 -10.14
N TYR A 32 -12.32 3.44 -9.95
CA TYR A 32 -12.32 2.35 -8.97
C TYR A 32 -12.15 2.89 -7.55
N PHE A 33 -11.30 3.89 -7.34
CA PHE A 33 -11.17 4.54 -6.04
C PHE A 33 -12.46 5.24 -5.62
N LYS A 34 -13.21 5.81 -6.56
CA LYS A 34 -14.51 6.42 -6.30
C LYS A 34 -15.49 5.38 -5.77
N LYS A 35 -15.54 4.19 -6.37
CA LYS A 35 -16.34 3.07 -5.85
C LYS A 35 -15.94 2.67 -4.43
N MET A 36 -14.64 2.66 -4.12
CA MET A 36 -14.17 2.40 -2.75
C MET A 36 -14.65 3.47 -1.76
N LYS A 37 -14.58 4.75 -2.16
CA LYS A 37 -15.11 5.87 -1.36
C LYS A 37 -16.62 5.75 -1.13
N GLU A 38 -17.38 5.37 -2.16
CA GLU A 38 -18.84 5.14 -2.08
C GLU A 38 -19.19 3.98 -1.13
N GLN A 39 -18.35 2.94 -1.08
CA GLN A 39 -18.46 1.84 -0.11
C GLN A 39 -17.90 2.19 1.28
N MET A 40 -17.62 3.48 1.53
CA MET A 40 -17.10 3.99 2.80
C MET A 40 -15.78 3.33 3.26
N ILE A 41 -14.93 2.92 2.30
CA ILE A 41 -13.62 2.36 2.62
C ILE A 41 -12.70 3.47 3.11
N ASP A 42 -12.21 3.32 4.35
CA ASP A 42 -11.18 4.16 4.97
C ASP A 42 -9.83 3.44 5.01
N GLY A 43 -8.81 4.08 5.56
CA GLY A 43 -7.44 3.56 5.59
C GLY A 43 -7.32 2.23 6.36
N GLU A 44 -8.12 2.03 7.41
CA GLU A 44 -8.13 0.79 8.18
C GLU A 44 -8.75 -0.35 7.38
N ILE A 45 -9.96 -0.14 6.84
CA ILE A 45 -10.64 -1.15 6.03
C ILE A 45 -9.83 -1.46 4.77
N PHE A 46 -9.18 -0.46 4.17
CA PHE A 46 -8.32 -0.63 3.01
C PHE A 46 -7.22 -1.68 3.26
N MET A 47 -6.59 -1.66 4.43
CA MET A 47 -5.51 -2.59 4.78
C MET A 47 -5.98 -4.03 5.01
N LEU A 48 -7.28 -4.23 5.19
CA LEU A 48 -7.94 -5.52 5.36
C LEU A 48 -8.48 -6.11 4.06
N LEU A 49 -8.50 -5.34 2.97
CA LEU A 49 -8.97 -5.81 1.67
C LEU A 49 -8.12 -6.99 1.18
N ASN A 50 -8.81 -8.03 0.73
CA ASN A 50 -8.19 -9.18 0.07
C ASN A 50 -8.76 -9.38 -1.33
N LYS A 51 -8.12 -10.29 -2.08
CA LYS A 51 -8.53 -10.64 -3.46
C LYS A 51 -10.03 -10.93 -3.60
N GLN A 52 -10.61 -11.66 -2.66
CA GLN A 52 -12.01 -12.07 -2.73
C GLN A 52 -12.93 -10.85 -2.57
N ASN A 53 -12.66 -9.97 -1.61
CA ASN A 53 -13.42 -8.74 -1.43
C ASN A 53 -13.46 -7.93 -2.73
N LEU A 54 -12.30 -7.76 -3.38
CA LEU A 54 -12.17 -6.92 -4.57
C LEU A 54 -12.76 -7.57 -5.84
N LYS A 55 -12.76 -8.91 -5.92
CA LYS A 55 -13.29 -9.66 -7.06
C LYS A 55 -14.81 -9.82 -7.01
N ASP A 56 -15.37 -9.95 -5.82
CA ASP A 56 -16.80 -10.20 -5.64
C ASP A 56 -17.61 -8.89 -5.55
N PHE A 57 -18.93 -9.04 -5.47
CA PHE A 57 -19.82 -7.94 -5.10
C PHE A 57 -19.44 -7.43 -3.70
N PRO A 58 -19.37 -6.11 -3.45
CA PRO A 58 -19.89 -5.01 -4.29
C PRO A 58 -18.90 -4.43 -5.31
N PHE A 59 -17.62 -4.81 -5.30
CA PHE A 59 -16.59 -4.14 -6.08
C PHE A 59 -16.50 -4.62 -7.53
N ARG A 60 -16.38 -5.94 -7.73
CA ARG A 60 -16.19 -6.59 -9.03
C ARG A 60 -15.10 -5.91 -9.87
N PHE A 61 -13.94 -5.68 -9.27
CA PHE A 61 -12.82 -5.01 -9.91
C PHE A 61 -12.09 -5.93 -10.90
N PRO A 62 -11.47 -5.37 -11.95
CA PRO A 62 -10.67 -6.16 -12.87
C PRO A 62 -9.37 -6.64 -12.21
N ASP A 63 -8.88 -7.81 -12.60
CA ASP A 63 -7.70 -8.45 -12.00
C ASP A 63 -6.47 -7.52 -11.95
N GLY A 64 -6.25 -6.70 -12.98
CA GLY A 64 -5.14 -5.75 -13.00
C GLY A 64 -5.21 -4.69 -11.89
N PHE A 65 -6.42 -4.25 -11.50
CA PHE A 65 -6.59 -3.33 -10.39
C PHE A 65 -6.48 -4.05 -9.04
N ILE A 66 -6.98 -5.28 -8.95
CA ILE A 66 -6.84 -6.12 -7.75
C ILE A 66 -5.36 -6.31 -7.39
N LEU A 67 -4.53 -6.68 -8.36
CA LEU A 67 -3.09 -6.84 -8.17
C LEU A 67 -2.41 -5.55 -7.69
N LEU A 68 -2.86 -4.40 -8.18
CA LEU A 68 -2.34 -3.09 -7.75
C LEU A 68 -2.66 -2.82 -6.27
N ILE A 69 -3.89 -3.12 -5.82
CA ILE A 69 -4.27 -2.95 -4.41
C ILE A 69 -3.48 -3.91 -3.52
N GLU A 70 -3.33 -5.18 -3.92
CA GLU A 70 -2.54 -6.17 -3.18
C GLU A 70 -1.08 -5.73 -3.02
N ASP A 71 -0.46 -5.22 -4.08
CA ASP A 71 0.91 -4.71 -4.05
C ASP A 71 1.05 -3.48 -3.14
N LEU A 72 0.08 -2.57 -3.15
CA LEU A 72 0.06 -1.41 -2.25
C LEU A 72 -0.03 -1.83 -0.78
N ILE A 73 -0.96 -2.72 -0.43
CA ILE A 73 -1.12 -3.23 0.93
C ILE A 73 0.17 -3.94 1.39
N LYS A 74 0.81 -4.73 0.51
CA LYS A 74 2.08 -5.40 0.80
C LYS A 74 3.21 -4.40 1.07
N LYS A 75 3.31 -3.31 0.31
CA LYS A 75 4.30 -2.24 0.53
C LYS A 75 4.10 -1.57 1.89
N PHE A 76 2.86 -1.25 2.25
CA PHE A 76 2.55 -0.67 3.56
C PHE A 76 2.89 -1.60 4.72
N LYS A 77 2.55 -2.90 4.64
CA LYS A 77 2.93 -3.91 5.65
C LYS A 77 4.45 -4.08 5.77
N SER A 78 5.16 -3.97 4.65
CA SER A 78 6.63 -4.06 4.61
C SER A 78 7.32 -2.84 5.23
N GLN A 79 6.66 -1.66 5.26
CA GLN A 79 7.18 -0.48 5.96
C GLN A 79 7.19 -0.65 7.48
N GLU A 80 6.20 -1.35 8.07
CA GLU A 80 6.20 -1.65 9.51
C GLU A 80 7.28 -2.69 9.89
N GLY A 81 7.57 -3.65 9.02
CA GLY A 81 8.67 -4.62 9.18
C GLY A 81 10.07 -4.05 8.91
N GLY A 82 10.17 -2.77 8.54
CA GLY A 82 11.40 -2.11 8.10
C GLY A 82 12.53 -2.00 9.14
N LYS A 83 12.29 -2.31 10.42
CA LYS A 83 13.37 -2.39 11.42
C LYS A 83 14.24 -3.66 11.29
N GLU A 84 13.73 -4.75 10.69
CA GLU A 84 14.51 -5.98 10.48
C GLU A 84 15.31 -5.93 9.16
N SER A 85 14.76 -5.27 8.14
CA SER A 85 15.37 -5.22 6.81
C SER A 85 16.56 -4.26 6.76
N TYR A 86 16.52 -3.12 7.45
CA TYR A 86 17.67 -2.20 7.52
C TYR A 86 18.91 -2.85 8.15
N LYS A 87 18.77 -3.68 9.19
CA LYS A 87 19.91 -4.45 9.72
C LYS A 87 20.48 -5.42 8.69
N THR A 88 19.63 -6.04 7.88
CA THR A 88 20.07 -6.99 6.84
C THR A 88 20.75 -6.28 5.65
N TYR A 89 20.25 -5.11 5.24
CA TYR A 89 20.91 -4.28 4.22
C TYR A 89 22.23 -3.70 4.73
N VAL A 90 22.27 -3.18 5.96
CA VAL A 90 23.50 -2.66 6.57
C VAL A 90 24.52 -3.78 6.77
N ALA A 91 24.11 -4.97 7.25
CA ALA A 91 25.01 -6.12 7.43
C ALA A 91 25.59 -6.64 6.11
N LYS A 92 24.80 -6.67 5.02
CA LYS A 92 25.32 -7.01 3.68
C LYS A 92 26.27 -5.93 3.15
N ALA A 93 26.00 -4.65 3.43
CA ALA A 93 26.87 -3.55 3.03
C ALA A 93 28.19 -3.55 3.83
N THR A 94 28.19 -3.81 5.14
CA THR A 94 29.44 -3.86 5.93
C THR A 94 30.29 -5.09 5.61
N ALA A 95 29.68 -6.20 5.18
CA ALA A 95 30.40 -7.40 4.75
C ALA A 95 31.19 -7.19 3.43
N GLN A 96 30.71 -6.35 2.52
CA GLN A 96 31.41 -6.07 1.25
C GLN A 96 32.65 -5.19 1.40
N TYR A 97 32.73 -4.34 2.43
CA TYR A 97 33.88 -3.44 2.64
C TYR A 97 35.01 -4.04 3.49
N LYS A 98 34.90 -5.30 3.93
CA LYS A 98 35.97 -5.98 4.71
C LYS A 98 36.98 -6.75 3.85
N ILE A 99 36.87 -6.70 2.53
CA ILE A 99 37.77 -7.38 1.58
C ILE A 99 38.56 -6.35 0.75
N ILE A 100 39.14 -5.35 1.40
CA ILE A 100 40.30 -4.63 0.85
C ILE A 100 41.21 -4.34 2.06
N LYS A 101 42.08 -5.30 2.38
CA LYS A 101 43.31 -5.07 3.13
C LYS A 101 44.45 -5.00 2.14
#